data_AF-A0A259BKL3-F1
#
_entry.id   AF-A0A259BKL3-F1
#
_cell.length_a   1.000
_cell.length_b   1.000
_cell.length_c   1.000
_cell.angle_alpha   90.00
_cell.angle_beta   90.00
_cell.angle_gamma   90.00
#
_symmetry.space_group_name_H-M   'P 1'
#
loop_
_entity.id
_entity.type
_entity.pdbx_description
1 polymer ?
#
loop_
_entity_poly.entity_id
_entity_poly.type
_entity_poly.pdbx_seq_one_letter_code
_entity_poly.pdbx_strand_id
1 'polypeptide(L)'
;MTSRDKPWLFRTYAGHSTAADSNRLYRSNLAKGQTGLSVAFDLPTQTGYDSDHPLARGEVGKVGVPISHLGDMRTLFQDIPLAEEFRDTRYIELQIGPIDAPVLHSPSVVSMGNPHAIFWVDDIEAYDLNRFGPLLENHPIFPERANITLAHIVDRDHIKMRTWERGAGLTRACGSAACATAVAAARLKRTDRIVLDPGIGFGKTFPQNLAAIARLPELRVLGYPLLLGTSRKSLIGKVIDSLPAERVPGTIASNVIGIMAGVEIIRVHDVAAHVQAARVAEAIRDAT
;
A
#
# COMPACT_ATOMS: atom_id res chain seq x y z
N MET A 1 -10.07 2.42 -48.18
CA MET A 1 -9.13 3.15 -47.30
C MET A 1 -9.64 3.02 -45.88
N THR A 2 -8.98 2.23 -45.04
CA THR A 2 -9.28 2.14 -43.60
C THR A 2 -9.05 3.52 -42.98
N SER A 3 -10.06 4.05 -42.27
CA SER A 3 -9.93 5.35 -41.62
C SER A 3 -8.79 5.27 -40.61
N ARG A 4 -7.82 6.19 -40.73
CA ARG A 4 -6.70 6.30 -39.80
C ARG A 4 -7.24 6.45 -38.37
N ASP A 5 -6.73 5.66 -37.43
CA ASP A 5 -7.11 5.76 -36.02
C ASP A 5 -6.88 7.19 -35.52
N LYS A 6 -7.76 7.64 -34.62
CA LYS A 6 -7.59 8.95 -33.98
C LYS A 6 -6.25 8.97 -33.24
N PRO A 7 -5.48 10.06 -33.33
CA PRO A 7 -4.21 10.18 -32.62
C PRO A 7 -4.44 10.06 -31.10
N TRP A 8 -3.60 9.25 -30.46
CA TRP A 8 -3.61 9.09 -29.01
C TRP A 8 -2.93 10.29 -28.36
N LEU A 9 -3.62 10.93 -27.43
CA LEU A 9 -3.06 11.96 -26.56
C LEU A 9 -2.50 11.28 -25.31
N PHE A 10 -1.18 11.34 -25.13
CA PHE A 10 -0.51 10.82 -23.94
C PHE A 10 -0.40 11.93 -22.89
N ARG A 11 -0.77 11.64 -21.63
CA ARG A 11 -0.67 12.59 -20.52
C ARG A 11 0.81 12.80 -20.16
N THR A 12 1.21 14.03 -19.88
CA THR A 12 2.58 14.30 -19.41
C THR A 12 2.78 13.71 -18.02
N TYR A 13 3.69 12.74 -17.92
CA TYR A 13 4.24 12.29 -16.64
C TYR A 13 5.05 13.43 -16.04
N ALA A 14 4.58 14.01 -14.94
CA ALA A 14 5.07 15.28 -14.45
C ALA A 14 5.34 15.22 -12.94
N GLY A 15 6.39 15.92 -12.52
CA GLY A 15 6.86 15.96 -11.15
C GLY A 15 8.36 16.27 -11.17
N HIS A 16 8.78 17.31 -10.48
CA HIS A 16 10.18 17.65 -10.29
C HIS A 16 10.35 18.55 -9.07
N SER A 17 11.59 18.67 -8.60
CA SER A 17 12.01 19.51 -7.47
C SER A 17 11.25 19.17 -6.19
N THR A 18 10.29 20.00 -5.79
CA THR A 18 9.52 19.79 -4.55
C THR A 18 8.05 19.47 -4.83
N ALA A 19 7.36 18.98 -3.80
CA ALA A 19 5.91 18.79 -3.86
C ALA A 19 5.16 20.10 -4.20
N ALA A 20 5.60 21.24 -3.64
CA ALA A 20 5.00 22.54 -3.89
C ALA A 20 5.23 23.03 -5.33
N ASP A 21 6.42 22.82 -5.88
CA ASP A 21 6.73 23.21 -7.26
C ASP A 21 5.94 22.36 -8.26
N SER A 22 5.85 21.07 -7.99
CA SER A 22 5.07 20.14 -8.81
C SER A 22 3.57 20.39 -8.72
N ASN A 23 3.05 20.77 -7.56
CA ASN A 23 1.67 21.24 -7.44
C ASN A 23 1.40 22.44 -8.36
N ARG A 24 2.29 23.45 -8.38
CA ARG A 24 2.15 24.61 -9.27
C ARG A 24 2.18 24.21 -10.74
N LEU A 25 3.05 23.26 -11.11
CA LEU A 25 3.09 22.69 -12.46
C LEU A 25 1.78 21.99 -12.82
N TYR A 26 1.24 21.16 -11.92
CA TYR A 26 -0.02 20.45 -12.11
C TYR A 26 -1.17 21.42 -12.33
N ARG A 27 -1.30 22.45 -11.49
CA ARG A 27 -2.33 23.49 -11.64
C ARG A 27 -2.20 24.23 -12.95
N SER A 28 -0.98 24.59 -13.37
CA SER A 28 -0.71 25.24 -14.66
C SER A 28 -1.12 24.37 -15.84
N ASN A 29 -0.82 23.07 -15.79
CA ASN A 29 -1.18 22.13 -16.85
C ASN A 29 -2.70 21.89 -16.92
N LEU A 30 -3.37 21.74 -15.78
CA LEU A 30 -4.82 21.61 -15.70
C LEU A 30 -5.50 22.86 -16.29
N ALA A 31 -5.00 24.07 -15.98
CA ALA A 31 -5.52 25.31 -16.54
C ALA A 31 -5.37 25.41 -18.07
N LYS A 32 -4.41 24.66 -18.66
CA LYS A 32 -4.21 24.54 -20.12
C LYS A 32 -5.04 23.42 -20.76
N GLY A 33 -5.95 22.79 -20.01
CA GLY A 33 -6.84 21.75 -20.51
C GLY A 33 -6.32 20.31 -20.34
N GLN A 34 -5.28 20.09 -19.54
CA GLN A 34 -4.93 18.73 -19.12
C GLN A 34 -6.09 18.14 -18.28
N THR A 35 -6.54 16.94 -18.60
CA THR A 35 -7.75 16.33 -18.01
C THR A 35 -7.49 15.38 -16.85
N GLY A 36 -6.23 15.23 -16.42
CA GLY A 36 -5.87 14.38 -15.29
C GLY A 36 -4.39 14.51 -14.94
N LEU A 37 -4.00 14.07 -13.74
CA LEU A 37 -2.62 14.15 -13.26
C LEU A 37 -1.92 12.79 -13.39
N SER A 38 -0.63 12.83 -13.71
CA SER A 38 0.26 11.67 -13.70
C SER A 38 1.51 12.06 -12.92
N VAL A 39 1.63 11.52 -11.71
CA VAL A 39 2.65 11.92 -10.73
C VAL A 39 3.90 11.09 -10.91
N ALA A 40 5.01 11.77 -11.22
CA ALA A 40 6.33 11.17 -11.15
C ALA A 40 6.89 11.32 -9.75
N PHE A 41 7.14 10.19 -9.06
CA PHE A 41 7.95 10.19 -7.85
C PHE A 41 9.43 10.16 -8.20
N ASP A 42 10.27 10.77 -7.38
CA ASP A 42 11.71 10.73 -7.59
C ASP A 42 12.29 9.33 -7.29
N LEU A 43 13.53 9.10 -7.75
CA LEU A 43 14.16 7.80 -7.61
C LEU A 43 14.27 7.36 -6.13
N PRO A 44 14.68 8.21 -5.16
CA PRO A 44 14.64 7.87 -3.74
C PRO A 44 13.27 7.41 -3.26
N THR A 45 12.20 8.15 -3.56
CA THR A 45 10.82 7.77 -3.17
C THR A 45 10.41 6.44 -3.78
N GLN A 46 10.71 6.21 -5.06
CA GLN A 46 10.40 4.95 -5.75
C GLN A 46 11.18 3.75 -5.18
N THR A 47 12.39 4.00 -4.69
CA THR A 47 13.29 2.97 -4.17
C THR A 47 13.23 2.83 -2.64
N GLY A 48 12.43 3.66 -1.97
CA GLY A 48 12.19 3.63 -0.54
C GLY A 48 13.35 4.19 0.30
N TYR A 49 14.17 5.09 -0.25
CA TYR A 49 15.15 5.85 0.51
C TYR A 49 14.57 7.17 0.99
N ASP A 50 14.87 7.54 2.25
CA ASP A 50 14.65 8.89 2.74
C ASP A 50 15.50 9.90 1.96
N SER A 51 14.99 11.12 1.82
CA SER A 51 15.66 12.17 1.04
C SER A 51 17.03 12.58 1.61
N ASP A 52 17.27 12.37 2.91
CA ASP A 52 18.55 12.65 3.57
C ASP A 52 19.52 11.45 3.52
N HIS A 53 19.10 10.32 2.94
CA HIS A 53 19.95 9.15 2.82
C HIS A 53 21.15 9.45 1.90
N PRO A 54 22.38 9.03 2.26
CA PRO A 54 23.57 9.31 1.44
C PRO A 54 23.47 8.86 -0.03
N LEU A 55 22.76 7.75 -0.29
CA LEU A 55 22.52 7.24 -1.65
C LEU A 55 21.45 8.02 -2.44
N ALA A 56 20.59 8.80 -1.76
CA ALA A 56 19.61 9.66 -2.41
C ALA A 56 20.26 10.95 -2.95
N ARG A 57 21.47 11.28 -2.48
CA ARG A 57 22.16 12.53 -2.80
C ARG A 57 22.31 12.71 -4.31
N GLY A 58 21.76 13.82 -4.80
CA GLY A 58 21.83 14.19 -6.21
C GLY A 58 20.66 13.67 -7.06
N GLU A 59 19.78 12.82 -6.52
CA GLU A 59 18.58 12.32 -7.21
C GLU A 59 17.27 12.83 -6.59
N VAL A 60 17.32 13.34 -5.34
CA VAL A 60 16.17 13.97 -4.67
C VAL A 60 15.58 15.07 -5.54
N GLY A 61 14.33 14.89 -5.96
CA GLY A 61 13.60 15.85 -6.78
C GLY A 61 14.16 16.08 -8.20
N LYS A 62 15.12 15.28 -8.67
CA LYS A 62 15.74 15.49 -9.99
C LYS A 62 14.86 15.01 -11.13
N VAL A 63 14.27 13.83 -10.98
CA VAL A 63 13.34 13.22 -11.94
C VAL A 63 12.12 12.72 -11.17
N GLY A 64 11.23 13.65 -10.80
CA GLY A 64 10.06 13.35 -9.97
C GLY A 64 9.99 14.20 -8.70
N VAL A 65 8.92 14.00 -7.93
CA VAL A 65 8.68 14.62 -6.63
C VAL A 65 9.20 13.72 -5.51
N PRO A 66 9.99 14.26 -4.56
CA PRO A 66 10.29 13.57 -3.32
C PRO A 66 9.06 13.56 -2.42
N ILE A 67 8.69 12.39 -1.91
CA ILE A 67 7.68 12.23 -0.87
C ILE A 67 8.36 11.62 0.35
N SER A 68 8.76 12.47 1.29
CA SER A 68 9.43 12.04 2.52
C SER A 68 8.42 11.81 3.66
N HIS A 69 7.27 12.50 3.60
CA HIS A 69 6.21 12.32 4.58
C HIS A 69 4.81 12.66 4.02
N LEU A 70 3.77 12.36 4.78
CA LEU A 70 2.37 12.62 4.40
C LEU A 70 2.10 14.11 4.06
N GLY A 71 2.84 15.05 4.68
CA GLY A 71 2.73 16.47 4.37
C GLY A 71 3.10 16.83 2.93
N ASP A 72 4.00 16.06 2.31
CA ASP A 72 4.42 16.29 0.91
C ASP A 72 3.30 15.89 -0.03
N MET A 73 2.66 14.74 0.21
CA MET A 73 1.48 14.32 -0.54
C MET A 73 0.33 15.33 -0.42
N ARG A 74 0.10 15.88 0.78
CA ARG A 74 -0.93 16.92 0.96
C ARG A 74 -0.61 18.18 0.17
N THR A 75 0.64 18.63 0.24
CA THR A 75 1.13 19.79 -0.52
C THR A 75 1.03 19.56 -2.03
N LEU A 76 1.40 18.37 -2.49
CA LEU A 76 1.40 17.99 -3.90
C LEU A 76 0.01 18.10 -4.55
N PHE A 77 -1.04 17.75 -3.81
CA PHE A 77 -2.42 17.77 -4.29
C PHE A 77 -3.25 18.97 -3.80
N GLN A 78 -2.63 19.92 -3.09
CA GLN A 78 -3.32 21.09 -2.56
C GLN A 78 -3.99 21.90 -3.68
N ASP A 79 -5.26 22.26 -3.50
CA ASP A 79 -6.07 23.03 -4.45
C ASP A 79 -6.12 22.49 -5.89
N ILE A 80 -5.83 21.20 -6.09
CA ILE A 80 -6.07 20.55 -7.38
C ILE A 80 -7.59 20.40 -7.55
N PRO A 81 -8.19 20.93 -8.64
CA PRO A 81 -9.62 20.85 -8.86
C PRO A 81 -10.04 19.39 -9.06
N LEU A 82 -10.90 18.91 -8.19
CA LEU A 82 -11.56 17.61 -8.31
C LEU A 82 -12.85 17.78 -9.12
N ALA A 83 -13.28 16.73 -9.84
CA ALA A 83 -14.59 16.74 -10.51
C ALA A 83 -15.74 16.98 -9.51
N GLU A 84 -15.56 16.46 -8.29
CA GLU A 84 -16.43 16.70 -7.14
C GLU A 84 -15.56 16.66 -5.86
N GLU A 85 -15.71 17.67 -4.98
CA GLU A 85 -14.92 17.77 -3.75
C GLU A 85 -15.54 16.92 -2.64
N PHE A 86 -14.85 15.84 -2.25
CA PHE A 86 -15.19 15.05 -1.07
C PHE A 86 -14.25 15.38 0.09
N ARG A 87 -14.74 16.13 1.08
CA ARG A 87 -13.98 16.41 2.31
C ARG A 87 -13.64 15.15 3.10
N ASP A 88 -14.52 14.16 3.04
CA ASP A 88 -14.29 12.86 3.65
C ASP A 88 -14.63 11.72 2.70
N THR A 89 -13.59 11.06 2.21
CA THR A 89 -13.70 9.90 1.32
C THR A 89 -13.90 8.58 2.05
N ARG A 90 -14.04 8.59 3.39
CA ARG A 90 -14.34 7.39 4.17
C ARG A 90 -15.77 6.90 3.96
N TYR A 91 -16.70 7.83 3.77
CA TYR A 91 -18.12 7.57 3.52
C TYR A 91 -18.65 8.69 2.63
N ILE A 92 -18.72 8.44 1.32
CA ILE A 92 -19.33 9.41 0.40
C ILE A 92 -20.82 9.15 0.26
N GLU A 93 -21.61 10.17 -0.08
CA GLU A 93 -23.03 9.99 -0.38
C GLU A 93 -23.21 9.34 -1.76
N LEU A 94 -23.24 8.01 -1.77
CA LEU A 94 -23.55 7.20 -2.93
C LEU A 94 -24.38 6.01 -2.47
N GLN A 95 -25.54 5.80 -3.11
CA GLN A 95 -26.45 4.72 -2.77
C GLN A 95 -27.07 4.05 -3.99
N ILE A 96 -27.45 2.79 -3.83
CA ILE A 96 -28.23 2.01 -4.79
C ILE A 96 -29.42 1.40 -4.09
N GLY A 97 -30.59 1.48 -4.72
CA GLY A 97 -31.85 0.95 -4.19
C GLY A 97 -32.86 2.06 -3.89
N PRO A 98 -34.00 1.71 -3.27
CA PRO A 98 -34.98 2.68 -2.81
C PRO A 98 -34.34 3.75 -1.92
N ILE A 99 -34.82 5.00 -2.04
CA ILE A 99 -34.26 6.14 -1.28
C ILE A 99 -34.30 5.88 0.23
N ASP A 100 -35.41 5.30 0.72
CA ASP A 100 -35.63 5.07 2.16
C ASP A 100 -35.04 3.74 2.67
N ALA A 101 -34.56 2.87 1.77
CA ALA A 101 -34.03 1.55 2.09
C ALA A 101 -32.95 1.15 1.08
N PRO A 102 -31.79 1.83 1.08
CA PRO A 102 -30.74 1.57 0.11
C PRO A 102 -30.12 0.18 0.34
N VAL A 103 -29.92 -0.54 -0.76
CA VAL A 103 -29.31 -1.87 -0.80
C VAL A 103 -27.80 -1.78 -0.56
N LEU A 104 -27.14 -0.82 -1.21
CA LEU A 104 -25.73 -0.49 -0.97
C LEU A 104 -25.64 1.01 -0.76
N HIS A 105 -24.90 1.45 0.23
CA HIS A 105 -24.74 2.87 0.50
C HIS A 105 -23.40 3.21 1.13
N SER A 106 -23.07 4.50 1.09
CA SER A 106 -21.97 5.11 1.82
C SER A 106 -20.61 4.39 1.65
N PRO A 107 -20.12 4.18 0.42
CA PRO A 107 -18.84 3.52 0.23
C PRO A 107 -17.67 4.42 0.68
N SER A 108 -16.57 3.78 1.03
CA SER A 108 -15.27 4.46 1.04
C SER A 108 -14.74 4.57 -0.38
N VAL A 109 -14.15 5.71 -0.73
CA VAL A 109 -13.48 5.89 -2.02
C VAL A 109 -12.00 6.17 -1.82
N VAL A 110 -11.17 5.48 -2.59
CA VAL A 110 -9.71 5.61 -2.55
C VAL A 110 -9.18 5.53 -3.98
N SER A 111 -8.15 6.30 -4.30
CA SER A 111 -7.43 6.15 -5.56
C SER A 111 -6.11 5.41 -5.31
N MET A 112 -5.85 4.36 -6.09
CA MET A 112 -4.57 3.65 -6.15
C MET A 112 -3.82 3.93 -7.47
N GLY A 113 -4.14 5.06 -8.12
CA GLY A 113 -3.80 5.34 -9.53
C GLY A 113 -5.00 5.15 -10.47
N ASN A 114 -6.05 4.50 -9.98
CA ASN A 114 -7.39 4.44 -10.55
C ASN A 114 -8.44 4.49 -9.42
N PRO A 115 -9.69 4.92 -9.68
CA PRO A 115 -10.71 5.03 -8.64
C PRO A 115 -11.19 3.66 -8.13
N HIS A 116 -11.30 3.52 -6.80
CA HIS A 116 -11.94 2.40 -6.12
C HIS A 116 -13.07 2.89 -5.22
N ALA A 117 -14.21 2.21 -5.27
CA ALA A 117 -15.33 2.37 -4.33
C ALA A 117 -15.52 1.06 -3.56
N ILE A 118 -15.43 1.13 -2.23
CA ILE A 118 -15.52 0.00 -1.32
C ILE A 118 -16.80 0.13 -0.50
N PHE A 119 -17.75 -0.76 -0.75
CA PHE A 119 -18.97 -0.90 0.04
C PHE A 119 -18.74 -1.92 1.14
N TRP A 120 -19.02 -1.50 2.37
CA TRP A 120 -18.84 -2.35 3.56
C TRP A 120 -20.14 -3.08 3.86
N VAL A 121 -20.09 -4.41 3.84
CA VAL A 121 -21.28 -5.27 3.98
C VAL A 121 -21.00 -6.40 4.98
N ASP A 122 -22.07 -6.95 5.56
CA ASP A 122 -21.97 -8.11 6.47
C ASP A 122 -21.76 -9.42 5.71
N ASP A 123 -22.28 -9.53 4.50
CA ASP A 123 -22.10 -10.70 3.63
C ASP A 123 -21.83 -10.26 2.19
N ILE A 124 -20.66 -10.58 1.67
CA ILE A 124 -20.24 -10.26 0.29
C ILE A 124 -20.91 -11.15 -0.76
N GLU A 125 -21.54 -12.25 -0.36
CA GLU A 125 -22.29 -13.15 -1.25
C GLU A 125 -23.77 -12.80 -1.34
N ALA A 126 -24.29 -11.99 -0.41
CA ALA A 126 -25.69 -11.57 -0.39
C ALA A 126 -26.06 -10.58 -1.52
N TYR A 127 -25.07 -10.01 -2.23
CA TYR A 127 -25.28 -8.98 -3.24
C TYR A 127 -24.81 -9.43 -4.62
N ASP A 128 -25.67 -9.26 -5.62
CA ASP A 128 -25.33 -9.56 -7.01
C ASP A 128 -24.41 -8.48 -7.60
N LEU A 129 -23.11 -8.67 -7.41
CA LEU A 129 -22.09 -7.75 -7.93
C LEU A 129 -22.04 -7.74 -9.47
N ASN A 130 -22.55 -8.76 -10.17
CA ASN A 130 -22.67 -8.71 -11.64
C ASN A 130 -23.75 -7.73 -12.09
N ARG A 131 -24.80 -7.56 -11.29
CA ARG A 131 -25.85 -6.57 -11.52
C ARG A 131 -25.42 -5.17 -11.10
N PHE A 132 -24.82 -5.03 -9.91
CA PHE A 132 -24.47 -3.71 -9.37
C PHE A 132 -23.16 -3.15 -9.92
N GLY A 133 -22.19 -4.01 -10.24
CA GLY A 133 -20.87 -3.64 -10.75
C GLY A 133 -20.93 -2.70 -11.95
N PRO A 134 -21.61 -3.06 -13.06
CA PRO A 134 -21.73 -2.18 -14.23
C PRO A 134 -22.39 -0.83 -13.93
N LEU A 135 -23.39 -0.80 -13.05
CA LEU A 135 -24.11 0.43 -12.68
C LEU A 135 -23.21 1.37 -11.88
N LEU A 136 -22.49 0.83 -10.89
CA LEU A 136 -21.59 1.58 -10.03
C LEU A 136 -20.31 1.98 -10.74
N GLU A 137 -19.75 1.09 -11.58
CA GLU A 137 -18.58 1.38 -12.41
C GLU A 137 -18.82 2.65 -13.24
N ASN A 138 -20.00 2.80 -13.83
CA ASN A 138 -20.34 3.92 -14.71
C ASN A 138 -21.11 5.06 -14.00
N HIS A 139 -21.13 5.08 -12.66
CA HIS A 139 -21.83 6.13 -11.93
C HIS A 139 -21.22 7.51 -12.25
N PRO A 140 -22.02 8.58 -12.45
CA PRO A 140 -21.52 9.91 -12.85
C PRO A 140 -20.43 10.51 -11.94
N ILE A 141 -20.44 10.15 -10.66
CA ILE A 141 -19.39 10.51 -9.67
C ILE A 141 -18.00 9.97 -10.03
N PHE A 142 -17.92 8.98 -10.93
CA PHE A 142 -16.69 8.39 -11.43
C PHE A 142 -16.58 8.66 -12.95
N PRO A 143 -16.10 9.85 -13.36
CA PRO A 143 -15.98 10.21 -14.78
C PRO A 143 -15.09 9.24 -15.58
N GLU A 144 -14.06 8.69 -14.94
CA GLU A 144 -13.18 7.68 -15.53
C GLU A 144 -13.61 6.25 -15.20
N ARG A 145 -14.81 6.06 -14.63
CA ARG A 145 -15.31 4.82 -14.02
C ARG A 145 -14.48 4.35 -12.82
N ALA A 146 -14.98 3.37 -12.07
CA ALA A 146 -14.34 2.88 -10.85
C ALA A 146 -14.35 1.35 -10.72
N ASN A 147 -13.37 0.82 -9.97
CA ASN A 147 -13.42 -0.54 -9.46
C ASN A 147 -14.34 -0.59 -8.24
N ILE A 148 -15.27 -1.54 -8.22
CA ILE A 148 -16.30 -1.64 -7.19
C ILE A 148 -16.03 -2.87 -6.34
N THR A 149 -15.87 -2.68 -5.03
CA THR A 149 -15.55 -3.76 -4.10
C THR A 149 -16.61 -3.86 -3.03
N LEU A 150 -17.09 -5.08 -2.78
CA LEU A 150 -17.80 -5.44 -1.55
C LEU A 150 -16.76 -5.99 -0.57
N ALA A 151 -16.71 -5.44 0.64
CA ALA A 151 -15.76 -5.85 1.66
C ALA A 151 -16.48 -6.12 2.99
N HIS A 152 -16.14 -7.24 3.61
CA HIS A 152 -16.58 -7.63 4.93
C HIS A 152 -15.38 -7.75 5.87
N ILE A 153 -15.44 -7.04 6.99
CA ILE A 153 -14.43 -7.11 8.05
C ILE A 153 -14.79 -8.33 8.90
N VAL A 154 -14.00 -9.41 8.77
CA VAL A 154 -14.18 -10.60 9.60
C VAL A 154 -13.68 -10.32 11.01
N ASP A 155 -12.50 -9.71 11.10
CA ASP A 155 -11.86 -9.24 12.33
C ASP A 155 -10.79 -8.18 11.99
N ARG A 156 -9.90 -7.87 12.94
CA ARG A 156 -8.89 -6.80 12.77
C ARG A 156 -7.76 -7.14 11.80
N ASP A 157 -7.53 -8.41 11.51
CA ASP A 157 -6.46 -8.88 10.62
C ASP A 157 -6.98 -9.51 9.31
N HIS A 158 -8.28 -9.79 9.22
CA HIS A 158 -8.90 -10.47 8.09
C HIS A 158 -10.04 -9.67 7.44
N ILE A 159 -9.91 -9.41 6.14
CA ILE A 159 -10.99 -8.86 5.29
C ILE A 159 -11.34 -9.86 4.19
N LYS A 160 -12.63 -10.20 4.05
CA LYS A 160 -13.15 -10.89 2.86
C LYS A 160 -13.67 -9.87 1.87
N MET A 161 -13.39 -10.06 0.58
CA MET A 161 -13.82 -9.10 -0.44
C MET A 161 -14.12 -9.74 -1.79
N ARG A 162 -15.00 -9.09 -2.55
CA ARG A 162 -15.29 -9.37 -3.97
C ARG A 162 -15.22 -8.08 -4.76
N THR A 163 -14.60 -8.15 -5.94
CA THR A 163 -14.34 -6.95 -6.76
C THR A 163 -14.87 -7.13 -8.17
N TRP A 164 -15.59 -6.11 -8.61
CA TRP A 164 -15.85 -5.81 -10.01
C TRP A 164 -14.80 -4.83 -10.51
N GLU A 165 -13.97 -5.28 -11.44
CA GLU A 165 -12.90 -4.49 -12.03
C GLU A 165 -13.39 -3.79 -13.30
N ARG A 166 -13.14 -2.49 -13.36
CA ARG A 166 -13.53 -1.62 -14.46
C ARG A 166 -13.05 -2.19 -15.79
N GLY A 167 -13.98 -2.42 -16.72
CA GLY A 167 -13.70 -2.96 -18.05
C GLY A 167 -13.36 -4.46 -18.12
N ALA A 168 -13.25 -5.16 -16.98
CA ALA A 168 -12.97 -6.60 -16.93
C ALA A 168 -14.12 -7.42 -16.33
N GLY A 169 -14.92 -6.83 -15.44
CA GLY A 169 -16.03 -7.50 -14.77
C GLY A 169 -15.64 -8.11 -13.42
N LEU A 170 -16.35 -9.16 -12.99
CA LEU A 170 -16.08 -9.84 -11.72
C LEU A 170 -14.74 -10.58 -11.78
N THR A 171 -13.80 -10.22 -10.90
CA THR A 171 -12.45 -10.83 -10.88
C THR A 171 -12.20 -11.63 -9.61
N ARG A 172 -11.35 -12.66 -9.71
CA ARG A 172 -10.90 -13.47 -8.57
C ARG A 172 -9.73 -12.85 -7.80
N ALA A 173 -9.01 -11.92 -8.44
CA ALA A 173 -7.85 -11.25 -7.85
C ALA A 173 -7.69 -9.87 -8.48
N CYS A 174 -7.57 -8.85 -7.62
CA CYS A 174 -7.28 -7.47 -8.03
C CYS A 174 -6.37 -6.84 -6.96
N GLY A 175 -5.09 -6.65 -7.28
CA GLY A 175 -4.09 -6.16 -6.32
C GLY A 175 -4.37 -4.73 -5.83
N SER A 176 -4.77 -3.83 -6.74
CA SER A 176 -5.14 -2.46 -6.36
C SER A 176 -6.40 -2.42 -5.50
N ALA A 177 -7.36 -3.32 -5.70
CA ALA A 177 -8.55 -3.40 -4.87
C ALA A 177 -8.24 -3.92 -3.46
N ALA A 178 -7.33 -4.88 -3.32
CA ALA A 178 -6.85 -5.33 -2.02
C ALA A 178 -6.17 -4.18 -1.25
N CYS A 179 -5.25 -3.45 -1.90
CA CYS A 179 -4.59 -2.28 -1.30
C CYS A 179 -5.59 -1.17 -0.94
N ALA A 180 -6.53 -0.85 -1.85
CA ALA A 180 -7.57 0.16 -1.61
C ALA A 180 -8.45 -0.21 -0.42
N THR A 181 -8.85 -1.48 -0.34
CA THR A 181 -9.68 -2.01 0.76
C THR A 181 -8.92 -1.97 2.08
N ALA A 182 -7.65 -2.41 2.10
CA ALA A 182 -6.82 -2.34 3.31
C ALA A 182 -6.63 -0.90 3.79
N VAL A 183 -6.31 0.04 2.89
CA VAL A 183 -6.17 1.47 3.23
C VAL A 183 -7.50 2.06 3.72
N ALA A 184 -8.62 1.69 3.10
CA ALA A 184 -9.93 2.18 3.51
C ALA A 184 -10.35 1.61 4.88
N ALA A 185 -10.22 0.30 5.09
CA ALA A 185 -10.50 -0.37 6.37
C ALA A 185 -9.63 0.19 7.50
N ALA A 186 -8.34 0.39 7.19
CA ALA A 186 -7.41 1.10 8.02
C ALA A 186 -8.02 2.46 8.35
N ARG A 187 -8.26 3.37 7.38
CA ARG A 187 -8.83 4.73 7.59
C ARG A 187 -10.09 4.77 8.45
N LEU A 188 -10.92 3.73 8.41
CA LEU A 188 -12.12 3.55 9.23
C LEU A 188 -11.85 3.02 10.65
N LYS A 189 -10.60 2.68 10.96
CA LYS A 189 -10.15 2.02 12.20
C LYS A 189 -10.80 0.64 12.40
N ARG A 190 -11.15 -0.03 11.29
CA ARG A 190 -11.79 -1.36 11.29
C ARG A 190 -10.78 -2.51 11.26
N THR A 191 -9.58 -2.26 10.75
CA THR A 191 -8.44 -3.18 10.86
C THR A 191 -7.29 -2.54 11.61
N ASP A 192 -6.35 -3.37 12.04
CA ASP A 192 -5.06 -2.88 12.51
C ASP A 192 -4.28 -2.23 11.37
N ARG A 193 -3.42 -1.28 11.73
CA ARG A 193 -2.77 -0.35 10.79
C ARG A 193 -1.29 -0.23 11.02
N ILE A 194 -0.79 -0.91 12.05
CA ILE A 194 0.52 -0.68 12.63
C ILE A 194 1.18 -2.03 12.78
N VAL A 195 2.29 -2.17 12.07
CA VAL A 195 3.27 -3.23 12.26
C VAL A 195 4.52 -2.53 12.78
N LEU A 196 5.18 -3.10 13.78
CA LEU A 196 6.42 -2.56 14.33
C LEU A 196 7.61 -3.34 13.77
N ASP A 197 8.61 -2.65 13.25
CA ASP A 197 9.92 -3.23 12.91
C ASP A 197 10.97 -2.63 13.87
N PRO A 198 11.77 -3.44 14.58
CA PRO A 198 12.86 -2.93 15.43
C PRO A 198 13.96 -2.20 14.63
N GLY A 199 13.93 -2.23 13.30
CA GLY A 199 14.84 -1.54 12.41
C GLY A 199 16.26 -2.08 12.54
N ILE A 200 16.45 -3.41 12.46
CA ILE A 200 17.79 -4.01 12.56
C ILE A 200 18.71 -3.42 11.48
N GLY A 201 19.91 -2.99 11.85
CA GLY A 201 20.87 -2.36 10.94
C GLY A 201 20.64 -0.87 10.67
N PHE A 202 19.62 -0.26 11.25
CA PHE A 202 19.34 1.19 11.11
C PHE A 202 19.63 1.91 12.42
N GLY A 203 20.57 2.86 12.39
CA GLY A 203 20.92 3.71 13.54
C GLY A 203 21.44 2.95 14.77
N LYS A 204 21.91 1.71 14.61
CA LYS A 204 22.31 0.80 15.70
C LYS A 204 23.71 0.26 15.48
N THR A 205 24.52 0.26 16.53
CA THR A 205 25.82 -0.43 16.57
C THR A 205 25.63 -1.95 16.51
N PHE A 206 26.71 -2.70 16.29
CA PHE A 206 26.62 -4.16 16.23
C PHE A 206 26.06 -4.79 17.52
N PRO A 207 26.54 -4.44 18.74
CA PRO A 207 25.95 -4.92 19.99
C PRO A 207 24.47 -4.54 20.16
N GLN A 208 24.09 -3.32 19.76
CA GLN A 208 22.70 -2.87 19.83
C GLN A 208 21.77 -3.68 18.92
N ASN A 209 22.23 -4.08 17.74
CA ASN A 209 21.46 -4.93 16.84
C ASN A 209 21.22 -6.33 17.44
N LEU A 210 22.24 -6.93 18.06
CA LEU A 210 22.09 -8.22 18.74
C LEU A 210 21.13 -8.11 19.93
N ALA A 211 21.27 -7.07 20.75
CA ALA A 211 20.37 -6.81 21.86
C ALA A 211 18.92 -6.60 21.41
N ALA A 212 18.70 -5.90 20.30
CA ALA A 212 17.37 -5.69 19.74
C ALA A 212 16.69 -6.99 19.29
N ILE A 213 17.45 -7.93 18.70
CA ILE A 213 16.93 -9.26 18.32
C ILE A 213 16.66 -10.10 19.57
N ALA A 214 17.59 -10.13 20.52
CA ALA A 214 17.47 -10.92 21.75
C ALA A 214 16.29 -10.47 22.62
N ARG A 215 15.92 -9.19 22.54
CA ARG A 215 14.84 -8.57 23.34
C ARG A 215 13.58 -8.30 22.50
N LEU A 216 13.42 -8.93 21.34
CA LEU A 216 12.21 -8.85 20.51
C LEU A 216 10.90 -9.08 21.30
N PRO A 217 10.81 -10.04 22.24
CA PRO A 217 9.58 -10.26 23.01
C PRO A 217 9.13 -9.03 23.80
N GLU A 218 10.03 -8.12 24.17
CA GLU A 218 9.68 -6.92 24.93
C GLU A 218 8.87 -5.93 24.09
N LEU A 219 9.03 -5.92 22.77
CA LEU A 219 8.23 -5.08 21.87
C LEU A 219 6.78 -5.56 21.78
N ARG A 220 6.49 -6.81 22.16
CA ARG A 220 5.13 -7.34 22.16
C ARG A 220 4.21 -6.64 23.15
N VAL A 221 4.76 -6.02 24.20
CA VAL A 221 3.96 -5.21 25.15
C VAL A 221 3.23 -4.05 24.46
N LEU A 222 3.70 -3.64 23.28
CA LEU A 222 3.10 -2.56 22.50
C LEU A 222 1.83 -3.01 21.77
N GLY A 223 1.54 -4.32 21.69
CA GLY A 223 0.28 -4.85 21.19
C GLY A 223 0.09 -4.79 19.67
N TYR A 224 1.20 -4.69 18.90
CA TYR A 224 1.17 -4.66 17.44
C TYR A 224 1.97 -5.82 16.85
N PRO A 225 1.58 -6.36 15.67
CA PRO A 225 2.39 -7.34 14.96
C PRO A 225 3.81 -6.85 14.71
N LEU A 226 4.78 -7.74 14.80
CA LEU A 226 6.19 -7.45 14.59
C LEU A 226 6.64 -7.92 13.21
N LEU A 227 7.39 -7.06 12.53
CA LEU A 227 8.13 -7.40 11.32
C LEU A 227 9.62 -7.45 11.63
N LEU A 228 10.30 -8.52 11.24
CA LEU A 228 11.74 -8.65 11.36
C LEU A 228 12.42 -8.66 9.99
N GLY A 229 13.26 -7.65 9.75
CA GLY A 229 14.14 -7.60 8.60
C GLY A 229 15.61 -7.75 8.99
N THR A 230 16.17 -8.96 8.92
CA THR A 230 17.60 -9.22 9.18
C THR A 230 18.37 -9.67 7.93
N SER A 231 17.65 -10.00 6.86
CA SER A 231 18.20 -10.66 5.68
C SER A 231 19.39 -9.95 5.03
N ARG A 232 20.49 -10.71 4.90
CA ARG A 232 21.77 -10.29 4.31
C ARG A 232 22.43 -9.06 4.99
N LYS A 233 21.93 -8.61 6.14
CA LYS A 233 22.45 -7.40 6.82
C LYS A 233 23.86 -7.58 7.35
N SER A 234 24.57 -6.47 7.51
CA SER A 234 25.95 -6.41 8.03
C SER A 234 26.09 -7.01 9.43
N LEU A 235 25.02 -7.03 10.23
CA LEU A 235 24.93 -7.79 11.47
C LEU A 235 25.40 -9.23 11.27
N ILE A 236 24.79 -9.97 10.34
CA ILE A 236 25.11 -11.37 10.10
C ILE A 236 26.56 -11.49 9.60
N GLY A 237 26.95 -10.62 8.67
CA GLY A 237 28.31 -10.57 8.16
C GLY A 237 29.38 -10.38 9.24
N LYS A 238 29.10 -9.60 10.29
CA LYS A 238 30.01 -9.38 11.41
C LYS A 238 30.10 -10.57 12.38
N VAL A 239 29.07 -11.43 12.44
CA VAL A 239 29.08 -12.63 13.30
C VAL A 239 29.90 -13.75 12.66
N ILE A 240 29.71 -13.97 11.35
CA ILE A 240 30.25 -15.15 10.65
C ILE A 240 31.30 -14.79 9.57
N ASP A 241 31.79 -13.55 9.57
CA ASP A 241 32.78 -13.01 8.60
C ASP A 241 32.51 -13.41 7.14
N SER A 242 31.39 -12.93 6.59
CA SER A 242 30.88 -13.39 5.29
C SER A 242 30.39 -12.26 4.39
N LEU A 243 30.41 -12.50 3.08
CA LEU A 243 29.82 -11.64 2.06
C LEU A 243 28.30 -11.75 2.06
N PRO A 244 27.54 -10.72 1.59
CA PRO A 244 26.07 -10.73 1.62
C PRO A 244 25.41 -11.97 0.99
N ALA A 245 25.99 -12.52 -0.08
CA ALA A 245 25.47 -13.71 -0.77
C ALA A 245 25.56 -15.00 0.07
N GLU A 246 26.49 -15.05 1.03
CA GLU A 246 26.77 -16.22 1.86
C GLU A 246 25.94 -16.24 3.16
N ARG A 247 25.14 -15.19 3.40
CA ARG A 247 24.42 -14.95 4.66
C ARG A 247 23.07 -15.66 4.74
N VAL A 248 22.72 -16.52 3.80
CA VAL A 248 21.43 -17.23 3.80
C VAL A 248 21.25 -18.05 5.10
N PRO A 249 22.21 -18.90 5.53
CA PRO A 249 22.06 -19.66 6.76
C PRO A 249 21.94 -18.77 8.00
N GLY A 250 22.75 -17.72 8.09
CA GLY A 250 22.68 -16.76 9.20
C GLY A 250 21.37 -15.97 9.22
N THR A 251 20.79 -15.69 8.05
CA THR A 251 19.47 -15.05 7.95
C THR A 251 18.39 -15.99 8.45
N ILE A 252 18.40 -17.24 7.98
CA ILE A 252 17.45 -18.27 8.42
C ILE A 252 17.50 -18.40 9.94
N ALA A 253 18.70 -18.50 10.53
CA ALA A 253 18.88 -18.57 11.98
C ALA A 253 18.24 -17.38 12.70
N SER A 254 18.51 -16.15 12.24
CA SER A 254 17.92 -14.95 12.85
C SER A 254 16.38 -14.88 12.72
N ASN A 255 15.83 -15.37 11.61
CA ASN A 255 14.39 -15.38 11.38
C ASN A 255 13.69 -16.45 12.22
N VAL A 256 14.28 -17.65 12.32
CA VAL A 256 13.78 -18.70 13.21
C VAL A 256 13.73 -18.18 14.65
N ILE A 257 14.81 -17.53 15.13
CA ILE A 257 14.83 -16.89 16.45
C ILE A 257 13.71 -15.85 16.57
N GLY A 258 13.51 -15.01 15.54
CA GLY A 258 12.42 -14.03 15.51
C GLY A 258 11.04 -14.67 15.61
N ILE A 259 10.77 -15.71 14.84
CA ILE A 259 9.48 -16.44 14.83
C ILE A 259 9.22 -17.07 16.20
N MET A 260 10.23 -17.68 16.79
CA MET A 260 10.15 -18.24 18.15
C MET A 260 9.90 -17.15 19.21
N ALA A 261 10.40 -15.92 18.97
CA ALA A 261 10.14 -14.75 19.80
C ALA A 261 8.77 -14.09 19.55
N GLY A 262 7.97 -14.61 18.61
CA GLY A 262 6.63 -14.12 18.29
C GLY A 262 6.57 -13.06 17.19
N VAL A 263 7.55 -13.02 16.28
CA VAL A 263 7.48 -12.20 15.06
C VAL A 263 6.52 -12.85 14.05
N GLU A 264 5.60 -12.07 13.50
CA GLU A 264 4.59 -12.51 12.54
C GLU A 264 5.00 -12.29 11.09
N ILE A 265 5.91 -11.34 10.81
CA ILE A 265 6.32 -11.01 9.45
C ILE A 265 7.85 -11.03 9.32
N ILE A 266 8.38 -11.79 8.36
CA ILE A 266 9.82 -11.80 8.06
C ILE A 266 10.09 -11.18 6.68
N ARG A 267 11.02 -10.23 6.60
CA ARG A 267 11.45 -9.59 5.34
C ARG A 267 12.76 -10.21 4.85
N VAL A 268 12.70 -10.95 3.75
CA VAL A 268 13.82 -11.77 3.23
C VAL A 268 14.07 -11.56 1.74
N HIS A 269 15.32 -11.81 1.32
CA HIS A 269 15.69 -11.85 -0.09
C HIS A 269 15.46 -13.25 -0.70
N ASP A 270 15.84 -14.31 0.02
CA ASP A 270 15.85 -15.70 -0.47
C ASP A 270 14.58 -16.45 -0.03
N VAL A 271 13.42 -16.12 -0.61
CA VAL A 271 12.10 -16.51 -0.12
C VAL A 271 11.94 -18.01 0.14
N ALA A 272 12.30 -18.86 -0.82
CA ALA A 272 12.00 -20.30 -0.76
C ALA A 272 12.57 -21.00 0.49
N ALA A 273 13.84 -20.74 0.81
CA ALA A 273 14.50 -21.34 1.97
C ALA A 273 13.90 -20.86 3.31
N HIS A 274 13.46 -19.61 3.36
CA HIS A 274 12.86 -19.03 4.57
C HIS A 274 11.41 -19.49 4.78
N VAL A 275 10.64 -19.71 3.71
CA VAL A 275 9.29 -20.29 3.83
C VAL A 275 9.35 -21.68 4.45
N GLN A 276 10.30 -22.51 4.01
CA GLN A 276 10.48 -23.85 4.59
C GLN A 276 10.87 -23.76 6.07
N ALA A 277 11.84 -22.92 6.41
CA ALA A 277 12.28 -22.75 7.80
C ALA A 277 11.18 -22.16 8.70
N ALA A 278 10.41 -21.19 8.20
CA ALA A 278 9.32 -20.55 8.93
C ALA A 278 8.22 -21.56 9.28
N ARG A 279 7.77 -22.36 8.30
CA ARG A 279 6.75 -23.40 8.52
C ARG A 279 7.18 -24.41 9.59
N VAL A 280 8.45 -24.82 9.58
CA VAL A 280 8.99 -25.74 10.60
C VAL A 280 9.05 -25.04 11.96
N ALA A 281 9.52 -23.79 12.03
CA ALA A 281 9.60 -23.04 13.27
C ALA A 281 8.22 -22.77 13.89
N GLU A 282 7.23 -22.41 13.09
CA GLU A 282 5.83 -22.25 13.51
C GLU A 282 5.26 -23.55 14.05
N ALA A 283 5.43 -24.66 13.32
CA ALA A 283 4.96 -25.97 13.77
C ALA A 283 5.61 -26.40 15.10
N ILE A 284 6.88 -26.07 15.33
CA ILE A 284 7.57 -26.34 16.60
C ILE A 284 7.05 -25.43 17.71
N ARG A 285 6.90 -24.12 17.45
CA ARG A 285 6.41 -23.13 18.42
C ARG A 285 5.00 -23.43 18.88
N ASP A 286 4.13 -23.83 17.97
CA ASP A 286 2.70 -24.06 18.25
C ASP A 286 2.47 -25.41 18.96
N ALA A 287 3.49 -26.25 19.10
CA ALA A 287 3.45 -27.51 19.84
C ALA A 287 3.77 -27.36 21.34
N THR A 288 4.18 -26.18 21.80
CA THR A 288 4.50 -25.84 23.20
C THR A 288 3.49 -24.85 23.76
#